data_AF-A0A9E4P933-F1
#
_entry.id   AF-A0A9E4P933-F1
#
_cell.length_a   1.000
_cell.length_b   1.000
_cell.length_c   1.000
_cell.angle_alpha   90.00
_cell.angle_beta   90.00
_cell.angle_gamma   90.00
#
_symmetry.space_group_name_H-M   'P 1'
#
loop_
_entity.id
_entity.type
_entity.pdbx_description
1 polymer ?
#
loop_
_entity_poly.entity_id
_entity_poly.type
_entity_poly.pdbx_seq_one_letter_code
_entity_poly.pdbx_strand_id
1 'polypeptide(L)'
;RVIRSSFPAKDGFVATQLFWGDGAGSRMQALIDWMVDEGQPPSFQHYDFNNASGATIAQEQVDGWQREMAEFFARFTKAEIYAEALKRRVFLFAVSSPADTFSDLQLQDRDFFQDVEHPELGATVRYPGAFCRFSETPVRIRRRAPLIGEHNVEVYEELGYSRQQLVTLKEAGVI
;
A
#
# COMPACT_ATOMS: atom_id res chain seq x y z
N ARG A 1 13.42 -13.50 -18.10
CA ARG A 1 12.83 -14.39 -17.07
C ARG A 1 11.68 -13.63 -16.43
N VAL A 2 10.47 -14.17 -16.42
CA VAL A 2 9.29 -13.48 -15.87
C VAL A 2 8.92 -14.19 -14.57
N ILE A 3 8.86 -13.45 -13.48
CA ILE A 3 8.38 -13.95 -12.19
C ILE A 3 7.08 -13.20 -11.93
N ARG A 4 5.95 -13.92 -11.91
CA ARG A 4 4.70 -13.31 -11.46
C ARG A 4 4.82 -12.96 -9.99
N SER A 5 4.46 -11.74 -9.64
CA SER A 5 4.43 -11.25 -8.27
C SER A 5 3.01 -11.16 -7.71
N SER A 6 1.99 -11.51 -8.50
CA SER A 6 0.58 -11.42 -8.14
C SER A 6 -0.13 -12.74 -8.44
N PHE A 7 -0.91 -13.21 -7.46
CA PHE A 7 -1.62 -14.48 -7.48
C PHE A 7 -3.10 -14.26 -7.14
N PRO A 8 -4.03 -14.97 -7.79
CA PRO A 8 -5.45 -14.83 -7.52
C PRO A 8 -5.82 -15.32 -6.11
N ALA A 9 -6.76 -14.63 -5.49
CA ALA A 9 -7.49 -15.02 -4.29
C ALA A 9 -9.00 -14.98 -4.59
N LYS A 10 -9.85 -15.47 -3.68
CA LYS A 10 -11.32 -15.47 -3.87
C LYS A 10 -11.92 -14.10 -4.18
N ASP A 11 -11.36 -13.04 -3.59
CA ASP A 11 -11.87 -11.67 -3.59
C ASP A 11 -10.82 -10.66 -4.12
N GLY A 12 -9.89 -11.12 -4.95
CA GLY A 12 -8.90 -10.25 -5.60
C GLY A 12 -7.55 -10.94 -5.81
N PHE A 13 -6.48 -10.29 -5.35
CA PHE A 13 -5.12 -10.77 -5.54
C PHE A 13 -4.29 -10.62 -4.26
N VAL A 14 -3.30 -11.49 -4.13
CA VAL A 14 -2.20 -11.39 -3.17
C VAL A 14 -0.89 -11.29 -3.92
N ALA A 15 0.09 -10.64 -3.31
CA ALA A 15 1.42 -10.47 -3.86
C ALA A 15 2.45 -11.24 -3.04
N THR A 16 3.21 -12.08 -3.72
CA THR A 16 4.38 -12.76 -3.19
C THR A 16 5.30 -13.11 -4.36
N GLN A 17 6.48 -13.65 -4.12
CA GLN A 17 7.37 -14.13 -5.16
C GLN A 17 8.15 -15.33 -4.64
N LEU A 18 8.85 -16.03 -5.53
CA LEU A 18 9.81 -17.03 -5.10
C LEU A 18 11.03 -16.30 -4.54
N PHE A 19 11.45 -16.70 -3.34
CA PHE A 19 12.61 -16.15 -2.65
C PHE A 19 13.71 -17.20 -2.55
N TRP A 20 14.95 -16.79 -2.84
CA TRP A 20 16.13 -17.65 -2.73
C TRP A 20 17.18 -17.00 -1.82
N GLY A 21 18.04 -17.84 -1.26
CA GLY A 21 19.20 -17.43 -0.46
C GLY A 21 18.92 -17.43 1.03
N ASP A 22 20.01 -17.35 1.80
CA ASP A 22 19.97 -17.44 3.25
C ASP A 22 19.02 -16.40 3.87
N GLY A 23 18.15 -16.87 4.75
CA GLY A 23 17.06 -16.10 5.36
C GLY A 23 15.85 -15.87 4.44
N ALA A 24 16.01 -15.56 3.15
CA ALA A 24 14.87 -15.33 2.26
C ALA A 24 14.16 -16.65 1.90
N GLY A 25 14.92 -17.73 1.69
CA GLY A 25 14.39 -19.06 1.41
C GLY A 25 13.57 -19.68 2.54
N SER A 26 13.83 -19.35 3.81
CA SER A 26 13.03 -19.84 4.94
C SER A 26 11.58 -19.35 4.92
N ARG A 27 11.32 -18.20 4.29
CA ARG A 27 9.97 -17.69 4.04
C ARG A 27 9.23 -18.52 2.99
N MET A 28 9.97 -19.10 2.03
CA MET A 28 9.41 -20.08 1.08
C MET A 28 9.12 -21.41 1.77
N GLN A 29 10.00 -21.85 2.68
CA GLN A 29 9.73 -23.05 3.48
C GLN A 29 8.44 -22.90 4.29
N ALA A 30 8.23 -21.75 4.92
CA ALA A 30 6.98 -21.48 5.65
C ALA A 30 5.71 -21.57 4.76
N LEU A 31 5.81 -21.17 3.49
CA LEU A 31 4.72 -21.33 2.52
C LEU A 31 4.53 -22.79 2.12
N ILE A 32 5.61 -23.53 1.88
CA ILE A 32 5.56 -24.97 1.61
C ILE A 32 4.88 -25.69 2.77
N ASP A 33 5.33 -25.45 4.00
CA ASP A 33 4.77 -26.07 5.21
C ASP A 33 3.28 -25.77 5.34
N TRP A 34 2.86 -24.54 5.03
CA TRP A 34 1.44 -24.19 5.00
C TRP A 34 0.66 -24.99 3.94
N MET A 35 1.19 -25.10 2.73
CA MET A 35 0.56 -25.89 1.66
C MET A 35 0.47 -27.38 2.03
N VAL A 36 1.50 -27.93 2.70
CA VAL A 36 1.48 -29.31 3.22
C VAL A 36 0.42 -29.49 4.31
N ASP A 37 0.35 -28.58 5.28
CA ASP A 37 -0.64 -28.62 6.37
C ASP A 37 -2.08 -28.59 5.84
N GLU A 38 -2.31 -27.86 4.76
CA GLU A 38 -3.60 -27.75 4.06
C GLU A 38 -3.89 -28.93 3.10
N GLY A 39 -3.03 -29.96 3.11
CA GLY A 39 -3.18 -31.16 2.29
C GLY A 39 -2.93 -30.95 0.80
N GLN A 40 -2.24 -29.87 0.41
CA GLN A 40 -1.84 -29.58 -0.98
C GLN A 40 -0.31 -29.43 -1.10
N PRO A 41 0.46 -30.48 -0.79
CA PRO A 41 1.92 -30.40 -0.85
C PRO A 41 2.39 -30.07 -2.28
N PRO A 42 3.19 -29.00 -2.47
CA PRO A 42 3.61 -28.59 -3.81
C PRO A 42 4.68 -29.53 -4.38
N SER A 43 4.84 -29.53 -5.70
CA SER A 43 5.90 -30.25 -6.42
C SER A 43 7.32 -29.82 -5.99
N PHE A 44 7.45 -28.59 -5.48
CA PHE A 44 8.70 -28.01 -5.02
C PHE A 44 8.94 -28.12 -3.52
N GLN A 45 8.17 -28.93 -2.79
CA GLN A 45 8.30 -29.09 -1.33
C GLN A 45 9.68 -29.57 -0.86
N HIS A 46 10.46 -30.22 -1.74
CA HIS A 46 11.81 -30.70 -1.45
C HIS A 46 12.91 -29.82 -2.06
N TYR A 47 12.55 -28.68 -2.67
CA TYR A 47 13.52 -27.74 -3.21
C TYR A 47 14.09 -26.87 -2.08
N ASP A 48 15.41 -26.86 -1.94
CA ASP A 48 16.09 -26.07 -0.91
C ASP A 48 16.27 -24.61 -1.36
N PHE A 49 15.29 -23.76 -1.06
CA PHE A 49 15.35 -22.33 -1.39
C PHE A 49 16.45 -21.55 -0.66
N ASN A 50 17.05 -22.09 0.41
CA ASN A 50 18.12 -21.39 1.13
C ASN A 50 19.46 -21.56 0.41
N ASN A 51 19.75 -22.78 -0.05
CA ASN A 51 21.06 -23.13 -0.61
C ASN A 51 21.07 -23.25 -2.14
N ALA A 52 19.94 -23.61 -2.76
CA ALA A 52 19.87 -23.74 -4.21
C ALA A 52 19.71 -22.37 -4.89
N SER A 53 20.35 -22.20 -6.03
CA SER A 53 20.24 -20.98 -6.81
C SER A 53 19.00 -21.02 -7.70
N GLY A 54 18.20 -19.95 -7.62
CA GLY A 54 17.13 -19.71 -8.58
C GLY A 54 17.67 -19.57 -10.01
N ALA A 55 18.92 -19.15 -10.22
CA ALA A 55 19.47 -18.83 -11.55
C ALA A 55 19.50 -20.02 -12.53
N THR A 56 19.54 -21.25 -12.02
CA THR A 56 19.67 -22.47 -12.83
C THR A 56 18.33 -23.17 -13.14
N ILE A 57 17.21 -22.64 -12.62
CA ILE A 57 15.89 -23.24 -12.83
C ILE A 57 15.29 -22.75 -14.16
N ALA A 58 14.83 -23.70 -14.97
CA ALA A 58 14.13 -23.40 -16.22
C ALA A 58 12.84 -22.58 -15.98
N GLN A 59 12.48 -21.71 -16.91
CA GLN A 59 11.27 -20.87 -16.79
C GLN A 59 10.01 -21.74 -16.67
N GLU A 60 9.90 -22.83 -17.41
CA GLU A 60 8.77 -23.75 -17.36
C GLU A 60 8.54 -24.33 -15.96
N GLN A 61 9.61 -24.66 -15.25
CA GLN A 61 9.54 -25.15 -13.88
C GLN A 61 9.07 -24.05 -12.92
N VAL A 62 9.54 -22.81 -13.08
CA VAL A 62 9.03 -21.66 -12.31
C VAL A 62 7.55 -21.44 -12.58
N ASP A 63 7.12 -21.51 -13.84
CA ASP A 63 5.71 -21.33 -14.22
C ASP A 63 4.82 -22.41 -13.63
N GLY A 64 5.30 -23.66 -13.55
CA GLY A 64 4.62 -24.76 -12.85
C GLY A 64 4.42 -24.47 -11.38
N TRP A 65 5.48 -24.07 -10.67
CA TRP A 65 5.41 -23.73 -9.25
C TRP A 65 4.47 -22.56 -8.97
N GLN A 66 4.53 -21.52 -9.82
CA GLN A 66 3.63 -20.37 -9.71
C GLN A 66 2.16 -20.74 -9.98
N ARG A 67 1.90 -21.75 -10.82
CA ARG A 67 0.55 -22.27 -11.04
C ARG A 67 0.00 -22.95 -9.79
N GLU A 68 0.79 -23.82 -9.16
CA GLU A 68 0.41 -24.49 -7.91
C GLU A 68 0.14 -23.48 -6.78
N MET A 69 0.99 -22.45 -6.65
CA MET A 69 0.76 -21.35 -5.72
C MET A 69 -0.55 -20.60 -6.03
N ALA A 70 -0.83 -20.32 -7.31
CA ALA A 70 -2.06 -19.63 -7.71
C ALA A 70 -3.31 -20.46 -7.39
N GLU A 71 -3.28 -21.76 -7.65
CA GLU A 71 -4.38 -22.69 -7.33
C GLU A 71 -4.62 -22.79 -5.83
N PHE A 72 -3.55 -22.82 -5.04
CA PHE A 72 -3.61 -22.81 -3.58
C PHE A 72 -4.25 -21.52 -3.05
N PHE A 73 -3.73 -20.35 -3.43
CA PHE A 73 -4.24 -19.06 -2.94
C PHE A 73 -5.68 -18.78 -3.39
N ALA A 74 -6.11 -19.24 -4.57
CA ALA A 74 -7.47 -19.06 -5.06
C ALA A 74 -8.56 -19.70 -4.16
N ARG A 75 -8.17 -20.58 -3.21
CA ARG A 75 -9.09 -21.19 -2.24
C ARG A 75 -9.48 -20.27 -1.08
N PHE A 76 -8.78 -19.17 -0.88
CA PHE A 76 -8.89 -18.31 0.30
C PHE A 76 -9.15 -16.85 -0.09
N THR A 77 -9.73 -16.09 0.82
CA THR A 77 -9.85 -14.62 0.70
C THR A 77 -8.49 -13.96 0.99
N LYS A 78 -8.28 -12.73 0.49
CA LYS A 78 -7.08 -11.93 0.76
C LYS A 78 -6.80 -11.82 2.27
N ALA A 79 -7.85 -11.62 3.07
CA ALA A 79 -7.75 -11.48 4.52
C ALA A 79 -7.29 -12.77 5.22
N GLU A 80 -7.85 -13.92 4.84
CA GLU A 80 -7.42 -15.23 5.36
C GLU A 80 -5.96 -15.53 5.01
N ILE A 81 -5.57 -15.28 3.75
CA ILE A 81 -4.18 -15.49 3.30
C ILE A 81 -3.22 -14.59 4.07
N TYR A 82 -3.55 -13.31 4.22
CA TYR A 82 -2.70 -12.36 4.93
C TYR A 82 -2.56 -12.72 6.42
N ALA A 83 -3.64 -13.14 7.08
CA ALA A 83 -3.61 -13.56 8.47
C ALA A 83 -2.72 -14.80 8.70
N GLU A 84 -2.85 -15.83 7.86
CA GLU A 84 -2.00 -17.01 7.94
C GLU A 84 -0.55 -16.70 7.56
N ALA A 85 -0.32 -15.82 6.58
CA ALA A 85 1.03 -15.38 6.22
C ALA A 85 1.75 -14.70 7.39
N LEU A 86 1.08 -13.80 8.12
CA LEU A 86 1.64 -13.16 9.32
C LEU A 86 1.98 -14.19 10.41
N LYS A 87 1.04 -15.09 10.71
CA LYS A 87 1.19 -16.14 11.74
C LYS A 87 2.37 -17.07 11.43
N ARG A 88 2.51 -17.47 10.16
CA ARG A 88 3.51 -18.43 9.69
C ARG A 88 4.82 -17.77 9.25
N ARG A 89 4.88 -16.44 9.23
CA ARG A 89 6.01 -15.63 8.73
C ARG A 89 6.31 -15.86 7.24
N VAL A 90 5.26 -16.10 6.45
CA VAL A 90 5.33 -16.12 4.99
C VAL A 90 5.42 -14.68 4.50
N PHE A 91 6.32 -14.41 3.56
CA PHE A 91 6.44 -13.09 2.95
C PHE A 91 5.40 -12.93 1.84
N LEU A 92 4.25 -12.38 2.21
CA LEU A 92 3.10 -12.21 1.34
C LEU A 92 2.30 -10.98 1.78
N PHE A 93 1.70 -10.29 0.81
CA PHE A 93 0.86 -9.12 1.06
C PHE A 93 -0.47 -9.25 0.33
N ALA A 94 -1.55 -8.73 0.91
CA ALA A 94 -2.78 -8.52 0.17
C ALA A 94 -2.60 -7.38 -0.84
N VAL A 95 -3.17 -7.51 -2.05
CA VAL A 95 -3.27 -6.38 -2.99
C VAL A 95 -4.52 -5.59 -2.63
N SER A 96 -4.33 -4.53 -1.85
CA SER A 96 -5.41 -3.71 -1.31
C SER A 96 -6.00 -2.76 -2.34
N SER A 97 -7.33 -2.73 -2.43
CA SER A 97 -8.07 -1.68 -3.13
C SER A 97 -8.09 -0.38 -2.30
N PRO A 98 -8.48 0.77 -2.89
CA PRO A 98 -8.71 1.98 -2.10
C PRO A 98 -9.70 1.78 -0.95
N ALA A 99 -10.77 1.00 -1.16
CA ALA A 99 -11.75 0.68 -0.12
C ALA A 99 -11.16 -0.18 1.01
N ASP A 100 -10.30 -1.15 0.66
CA ASP A 100 -9.59 -1.98 1.64
C ASP A 100 -8.72 -1.08 2.53
N THR A 101 -8.01 -0.11 1.94
CA THR A 101 -7.15 0.83 2.68
C THR A 101 -7.93 1.66 3.70
N PHE A 102 -9.17 2.09 3.41
CA PHE A 102 -9.99 2.81 4.39
C PHE A 102 -10.48 1.93 5.55
N SER A 103 -10.56 0.61 5.33
CA SER A 103 -11.00 -0.38 6.34
C SER A 103 -9.84 -1.08 7.06
N ASP A 104 -8.59 -0.74 6.72
CA ASP A 104 -7.40 -1.34 7.30
C ASP A 104 -7.24 -0.99 8.79
N LEU A 105 -7.16 -2.03 9.64
CA LEU A 105 -7.09 -1.89 11.09
C LEU A 105 -5.83 -1.16 11.56
N GLN A 106 -4.70 -1.36 10.87
CA GLN A 106 -3.44 -0.71 11.23
C GLN A 106 -3.48 0.79 10.89
N LEU A 107 -4.11 1.17 9.79
CA LEU A 107 -4.30 2.58 9.44
C LEU A 107 -5.31 3.28 10.36
N GLN A 108 -6.32 2.56 10.83
CA GLN A 108 -7.28 3.05 11.83
C GLN A 108 -6.61 3.27 13.19
N ASP A 109 -5.87 2.29 13.72
CA ASP A 109 -5.11 2.40 14.97
C ASP A 109 -4.09 3.56 14.94
N ARG A 110 -3.64 3.89 13.73
CA ARG A 110 -2.71 5.00 13.47
C ARG A 110 -3.39 6.33 13.19
N ASP A 111 -4.70 6.46 13.36
CA ASP A 111 -5.46 7.68 13.05
C ASP A 111 -5.03 8.27 11.70
N PHE A 112 -4.77 7.39 10.72
CA PHE A 112 -4.06 7.78 9.51
C PHE A 112 -4.92 8.71 8.67
N PHE A 113 -6.22 8.45 8.58
CA PHE A 113 -7.14 9.28 7.83
C PHE A 113 -7.65 10.45 8.68
N GLN A 114 -7.62 11.65 8.12
CA GLN A 114 -8.06 12.89 8.77
C GLN A 114 -9.21 13.50 8.00
N ASP A 115 -10.24 13.94 8.71
CA ASP A 115 -11.37 14.63 8.13
C ASP A 115 -11.04 16.13 7.99
N VAL A 116 -11.27 16.69 6.81
CA VAL A 116 -10.95 18.06 6.44
C VAL A 116 -12.21 18.76 5.97
N GLU A 117 -12.57 19.86 6.63
CA GLU A 117 -13.72 20.66 6.26
C GLU A 117 -13.46 21.50 5.01
N HIS A 118 -14.42 21.49 4.10
CA HIS A 118 -14.48 22.31 2.89
C HIS A 118 -15.77 23.14 2.90
N PRO A 119 -15.80 24.31 3.56
CA PRO A 119 -16.98 25.15 3.65
C PRO A 119 -17.55 25.55 2.28
N GLU A 120 -16.69 25.78 1.29
CA GLU A 120 -17.05 26.10 -0.09
C GLU A 120 -17.79 24.95 -0.81
N LEU A 121 -17.59 23.72 -0.34
CA LEU A 121 -18.30 22.53 -0.82
C LEU A 121 -19.47 22.14 0.09
N GLY A 122 -19.61 22.78 1.26
CA GLY A 122 -20.57 22.38 2.29
C GLY A 122 -20.34 20.94 2.80
N ALA A 123 -19.10 20.45 2.74
CA ALA A 123 -18.78 19.05 2.98
C ALA A 123 -17.51 18.89 3.83
N THR A 124 -17.40 17.73 4.46
CA THR A 124 -16.14 17.26 5.08
C THR A 124 -15.63 16.09 4.25
N VAL A 125 -14.36 16.15 3.86
CA VAL A 125 -13.72 15.15 3.00
C VAL A 125 -12.62 14.45 3.79
N ARG A 126 -12.49 13.14 3.62
CA ARG A 126 -11.54 12.31 4.36
C ARG A 126 -10.24 12.16 3.57
N TYR A 127 -9.13 12.65 4.13
CA TYR A 127 -7.81 12.68 3.50
C TYR A 127 -6.87 11.64 4.10
N PRO A 128 -5.92 11.10 3.33
CA PRO A 128 -4.71 10.51 3.90
C PRO A 128 -3.99 11.56 4.75
N GLY A 129 -3.71 11.23 6.00
CA GLY A 129 -3.01 12.11 6.93
C GLY A 129 -1.50 11.94 6.84
N ALA A 130 -0.85 11.99 8.00
CA ALA A 130 0.59 12.02 8.11
C ALA A 130 1.25 10.69 7.70
N PHE A 131 2.22 10.76 6.79
CA PHE A 131 3.03 9.59 6.40
C PHE A 131 3.92 9.08 7.55
N CYS A 132 4.23 9.93 8.53
CA CYS A 132 5.02 9.60 9.70
C CYS A 132 4.53 10.34 10.96
N ARG A 133 4.84 9.81 12.14
CA ARG A 133 4.50 10.42 13.44
C ARG A 133 5.79 10.89 14.11
N PHE A 134 6.02 12.20 14.15
CA PHE A 134 7.11 12.80 14.94
C PHE A 134 6.60 13.23 16.31
N SER A 135 7.42 13.02 17.34
CA SER A 135 7.10 13.40 18.73
C SER A 135 7.12 14.91 18.96
N GLU A 136 8.07 15.62 18.33
CA GLU A 136 8.27 17.06 18.56
C GLU A 136 7.65 17.94 17.48
N THR A 137 7.63 17.47 16.23
CA THR A 137 7.14 18.21 15.06
C THR A 137 6.06 17.43 14.30
N PRO A 138 4.86 17.23 14.90
CA PRO A 138 3.83 16.41 14.27
C PRO A 138 3.44 16.91 12.87
N VAL A 139 3.50 16.02 11.88
CA VAL A 139 2.92 16.29 10.56
C VAL A 139 1.40 16.18 10.72
N ARG A 140 0.66 17.24 10.40
CA ARG A 140 -0.81 17.28 10.48
C ARG A 140 -1.36 18.16 9.37
N ILE A 141 -2.55 17.81 8.87
CA ILE A 141 -3.30 18.71 8.00
C ILE A 141 -3.84 19.84 8.88
N ARG A 142 -3.49 21.09 8.55
CA ARG A 142 -3.91 22.27 9.35
C ARG A 142 -5.21 22.89 8.85
N ARG A 143 -5.43 22.87 7.54
CA ARG A 143 -6.58 23.42 6.83
C ARG A 143 -6.66 22.79 5.44
N ARG A 144 -7.80 22.94 4.77
CA ARG A 144 -7.95 22.58 3.36
C ARG A 144 -6.96 23.33 2.47
N ALA A 145 -6.79 22.83 1.26
CA ALA A 145 -6.07 23.57 0.22
C ALA A 145 -6.70 24.96 -0.01
N PRO A 146 -5.89 26.01 -0.25
CA PRO A 146 -6.42 27.34 -0.49
C PRO A 146 -7.24 27.42 -1.78
N LEU A 147 -8.25 28.29 -1.78
CA LEU A 147 -8.93 28.70 -3.00
C LEU A 147 -8.01 29.62 -3.81
N ILE A 148 -8.31 29.74 -5.11
CA ILE A 148 -7.62 30.68 -5.99
C ILE A 148 -7.80 32.09 -5.42
N GLY A 149 -6.69 32.74 -5.11
CA GLY A 149 -6.65 34.11 -4.58
C GLY A 149 -7.05 34.28 -3.10
N GLU A 150 -7.29 33.20 -2.35
CA GLU A 150 -7.77 33.27 -0.96
C GLU A 150 -6.86 34.11 -0.04
N HIS A 151 -5.55 34.05 -0.27
CA HIS A 151 -4.55 34.75 0.53
C HIS A 151 -3.95 35.97 -0.19
N ASN A 152 -4.55 36.47 -1.28
CA ASN A 152 -4.01 37.62 -2.01
C ASN A 152 -3.89 38.85 -1.12
N VAL A 153 -4.94 39.18 -0.34
CA VAL A 153 -4.88 40.35 0.55
C VAL A 153 -3.79 40.20 1.61
N GLU A 154 -3.75 39.05 2.29
CA GLU A 154 -2.77 38.73 3.35
C GLU A 154 -1.33 38.89 2.83
N VAL A 155 -0.99 38.20 1.74
CA VAL A 155 0.39 38.17 1.20
C VAL A 155 0.82 39.55 0.67
N TYR A 156 -0.04 40.26 -0.04
CA TYR A 156 0.34 41.56 -0.60
C TYR A 156 0.38 42.67 0.46
N GLU A 157 -0.46 42.62 1.50
CA GLU A 157 -0.33 43.52 2.66
C GLU A 157 1.01 43.26 3.39
N GLU A 158 1.45 42.00 3.54
CA GLU A 158 2.79 41.67 4.07
C GLU A 158 3.93 42.23 3.21
N LEU A 159 3.73 42.31 1.89
CA LEU A 159 4.67 42.92 0.95
C LEU A 159 4.61 44.47 0.93
N GLY A 160 3.72 45.09 1.72
CA GLY A 160 3.60 46.55 1.84
C GLY A 160 2.66 47.21 0.82
N TYR A 161 1.83 46.43 0.12
CA TYR A 161 0.81 47.00 -0.77
C TYR A 161 -0.38 47.51 0.03
N SER A 162 -0.85 48.71 -0.34
CA SER A 162 -2.09 49.27 0.19
C SER A 162 -3.32 48.60 -0.44
N ARG A 163 -4.45 48.69 0.26
CA ARG A 163 -5.76 48.22 -0.27
C ARG A 163 -6.14 48.88 -1.59
N GLN A 164 -5.83 50.17 -1.79
CA GLN A 164 -6.05 50.83 -3.08
C GLN A 164 -5.26 50.15 -4.22
N GLN A 165 -3.98 49.84 -3.99
CA GLN A 165 -3.15 49.16 -5.00
C GLN A 165 -3.68 47.75 -5.30
N LEU A 166 -4.20 47.04 -4.30
CA LEU A 166 -4.84 45.74 -4.49
C LEU A 166 -6.08 45.81 -5.38
N VAL A 167 -6.92 46.84 -5.23
CA VAL A 167 -8.07 47.05 -6.11
C VAL A 167 -7.60 47.27 -7.54
N THR A 168 -6.58 48.11 -7.77
CA THR A 168 -6.02 48.34 -9.11
C THR A 168 -5.47 47.07 -9.74
N LEU A 169 -4.76 46.23 -8.98
CA LEU A 169 -4.23 44.95 -9.47
C LEU A 169 -5.37 43.99 -9.87
N LYS A 170 -6.43 43.94 -9.08
CA LYS A 170 -7.62 43.12 -9.36
C LYS A 170 -8.36 43.60 -10.61
N GLU A 171 -8.56 44.91 -10.75
CA GLU A 171 -9.20 45.50 -11.93
C GLU A 171 -8.38 45.28 -13.22
N ALA A 172 -7.06 45.25 -13.09
CA ALA A 172 -6.14 44.94 -14.19
C ALA A 172 -6.03 43.43 -14.50
N GLY A 173 -6.70 42.55 -13.74
CA GLY A 173 -6.64 41.09 -13.92
C GLY A 173 -5.29 40.46 -13.56
N VAL A 174 -4.49 41.14 -12.74
CA VAL A 174 -3.19 40.65 -12.25
C VAL A 174 -3.35 39.67 -11.08
N ILE A 175 -4.38 39.89 -10.24
CA ILE A 175 -4.73 39.06 -9.08
C ILE A 175 -6.23 38.76 -8.98
#